data_AF-U7P4X7-F1
#
_entry.id   AF-U7P4X7-F1
#
_cell.length_a   1.000
_cell.length_b   1.000
_cell.length_c   1.000
_cell.angle_alpha   90.00
_cell.angle_beta   90.00
_cell.angle_gamma   90.00
#
_symmetry.space_group_name_H-M   'P 1'
#
loop_
_entity.id
_entity.type
_entity.pdbx_description
1 polymer ?
#
loop_
_entity_poly.entity_id
_entity_poly.type
_entity_poly.pdbx_seq_one_letter_code
_entity_poly.pdbx_strand_id
1 'polypeptide(L)'
;LERQPLDPAHPRFHGRWGQGGASVQATLWAVGLDDEAGAVEALREGLGASPRWAVTVRHGVLLLRYLGQECREAWALCEAAWRLLRPRLLGREAHPPRIWRT
;
A
#
# COMPACT_ATOMS: atom_id res chain seq x y z
N LEU A 1 -7.93 2.46 -15.31
CA LEU A 1 -6.75 3.33 -15.11
C LEU A 1 -6.88 4.00 -13.76
N GLU A 2 -5.94 3.73 -12.84
CA GLU A 2 -5.83 4.49 -11.58
C GLU A 2 -5.38 5.91 -11.92
N ARG A 3 -6.03 6.93 -11.35
CA ARG A 3 -5.67 8.34 -11.54
C ARG A 3 -5.67 9.03 -10.20
N GLN A 4 -4.60 9.77 -9.91
CA GLN A 4 -4.49 10.53 -8.68
C GLN A 4 -4.11 11.99 -8.96
N PRO A 5 -5.10 12.85 -9.28
CA PRO A 5 -4.86 14.28 -9.37
C PRO A 5 -4.57 14.84 -7.97
N LEU A 6 -3.43 15.53 -7.84
CA LEU A 6 -3.05 16.25 -6.63
C LEU A 6 -3.00 17.74 -6.94
N ASP A 7 -4.07 18.44 -6.59
CA ASP A 7 -4.18 19.89 -6.70
C ASP A 7 -4.43 20.47 -5.31
N PRO A 8 -3.43 21.11 -4.68
CA PRO A 8 -3.57 21.72 -3.37
C PRO A 8 -4.64 22.83 -3.30
N ALA A 9 -4.95 23.48 -4.43
CA ALA A 9 -5.97 24.52 -4.49
C ALA A 9 -7.38 23.93 -4.60
N HIS A 10 -7.51 22.66 -5.00
CA HIS A 10 -8.81 22.02 -5.10
C HIS A 10 -9.36 21.68 -3.70
N PRO A 11 -10.64 21.99 -3.38
CA PRO A 11 -11.28 21.62 -2.10
C PRO A 11 -11.19 20.15 -1.68
N ARG A 12 -10.97 19.24 -2.65
CA ARG A 12 -10.76 17.81 -2.45
C ARG A 12 -9.52 17.51 -1.62
N PHE A 13 -8.48 18.31 -1.79
CA PHE A 13 -7.20 18.07 -1.16
C PHE A 13 -7.34 18.04 0.36
N HIS A 14 -8.11 18.97 0.92
CA HIS A 14 -8.41 19.01 2.36
C HIS A 14 -9.61 18.15 2.77
N GLY A 15 -10.46 17.73 1.83
CA GLY A 15 -11.62 16.90 2.09
C GLY A 15 -11.25 15.46 2.48
N ARG A 16 -12.09 14.81 3.31
CA ARG A 16 -11.87 13.42 3.76
C ARG A 16 -11.86 12.37 2.65
N TRP A 17 -12.33 12.73 1.45
CA TRP A 17 -12.34 11.89 0.25
C TRP A 17 -11.16 12.17 -0.70
N GLY A 18 -10.29 13.12 -0.34
CA GLY A 18 -8.96 13.31 -0.91
C GLY A 18 -7.90 13.07 0.16
N GLN A 19 -6.98 14.01 0.39
CA GLN A 19 -5.93 13.82 1.40
C GLN A 19 -6.44 13.98 2.83
N GLY A 20 -7.55 14.70 3.06
CA GLY A 20 -8.10 14.87 4.40
C GLY A 20 -7.13 15.53 5.39
N GLY A 21 -6.19 16.34 4.89
CA GLY A 21 -5.11 16.94 5.67
C GLY A 21 -3.88 16.04 5.89
N ALA A 22 -3.87 14.81 5.36
CA ALA A 22 -2.68 13.97 5.31
C ALA A 22 -1.58 14.59 4.44
N SER A 23 -0.33 14.49 4.90
CA SER A 23 0.86 14.95 4.18
C SER A 23 1.60 13.81 3.48
N VAL A 24 1.29 12.56 3.83
CA VAL A 24 1.98 11.36 3.35
C VAL A 24 0.97 10.38 2.80
N GLN A 25 1.32 9.83 1.64
CA GLN A 25 0.64 8.70 1.05
C GLN A 25 1.64 7.72 0.46
N ALA A 26 1.29 6.45 0.46
CA ALA A 26 2.08 5.41 -0.19
C ALA A 26 1.17 4.42 -0.88
N THR A 27 1.63 3.88 -1.99
CA THR A 27 0.92 2.85 -2.72
C THR A 27 1.89 1.74 -3.12
N LEU A 28 1.54 0.49 -2.81
CA LEU A 28 2.27 -0.71 -3.22
C LEU A 28 1.36 -1.56 -4.09
N TRP A 29 1.85 -1.94 -5.28
CA TRP A 29 1.13 -2.78 -6.23
C TRP A 29 1.79 -4.15 -6.34
N ALA A 30 0.97 -5.19 -6.45
CA ALA A 30 1.41 -6.54 -6.77
C ALA A 30 0.51 -7.13 -7.86
N VAL A 31 1.15 -7.82 -8.81
CA VAL A 31 0.51 -8.47 -9.97
C VAL A 31 1.12 -9.85 -10.14
N GLY A 32 0.31 -10.82 -10.58
CA GLY A 32 0.77 -12.20 -10.77
C GLY A 32 0.82 -13.02 -9.49
N LEU A 33 -0.07 -12.72 -8.53
CA LEU A 33 -0.32 -13.58 -7.38
C LEU A 33 -1.20 -14.74 -7.81
N ASP A 34 -0.82 -15.97 -7.45
CA ASP A 34 -1.65 -17.16 -7.70
C ASP A 34 -2.93 -17.15 -6.84
N ASP A 35 -2.84 -16.63 -5.61
CA ASP A 35 -3.95 -16.49 -4.67
C ASP A 35 -4.03 -15.05 -4.14
N GLU A 36 -4.82 -14.22 -4.81
CA GLU A 36 -5.03 -12.82 -4.45
C GLU A 36 -5.81 -12.66 -3.14
N ALA A 37 -6.79 -13.53 -2.89
CA ALA A 37 -7.62 -13.48 -1.70
C ALA A 37 -6.81 -13.83 -0.44
N GLY A 38 -6.03 -14.92 -0.49
CA GLY A 38 -5.13 -15.30 0.59
C GLY A 38 -4.01 -14.28 0.81
N ALA A 39 -3.55 -13.59 -0.23
CA ALA A 39 -2.61 -12.47 -0.08
C ALA A 39 -3.24 -11.28 0.67
N VAL A 40 -4.50 -10.94 0.37
CA VAL A 40 -5.24 -9.89 1.08
C VAL A 40 -5.41 -10.23 2.57
N GLU A 41 -5.84 -11.46 2.88
CA GLU A 41 -6.01 -11.88 4.27
C GLU A 41 -4.69 -11.90 5.04
N ALA A 42 -3.62 -12.42 4.43
CA ALA A 42 -2.28 -12.39 5.03
C ALA A 42 -1.78 -10.97 5.34
N LEU A 43 -2.10 -10.00 4.47
CA LEU A 43 -1.78 -8.58 4.73
C LEU A 43 -2.62 -8.01 5.87
N ARG A 44 -3.92 -8.31 5.93
CA ARG A 44 -4.80 -7.85 7.02
C ARG A 44 -4.38 -8.38 8.38
N GLU A 45 -4.03 -9.66 8.43
CA GLU A 45 -3.54 -10.29 9.64
C GLU A 45 -2.16 -9.75 10.03
N GLY A 46 -1.20 -9.76 9.09
CA GLY A 46 0.20 -9.45 9.38
C GLY A 46 0.50 -7.97 9.62
N LEU A 47 -0.31 -7.04 9.11
CA LEU A 47 -0.11 -5.60 9.26
C LEU A 47 -0.90 -4.99 10.43
N GLY A 48 -1.92 -5.70 10.93
CA GLY A 48 -2.82 -5.21 11.96
C GLY A 48 -3.78 -4.12 11.47
N ALA A 49 -4.92 -3.99 12.15
CA ALA A 49 -5.96 -3.04 11.78
C ALA A 49 -5.51 -1.59 11.99
N SER A 50 -5.71 -0.75 10.99
CA SER A 50 -5.51 0.70 11.08
C SER A 50 -6.43 1.42 10.09
N PRO A 51 -6.99 2.58 10.44
CA PRO A 51 -7.78 3.39 9.52
C PRO A 51 -6.93 4.08 8.45
N ARG A 52 -5.60 4.03 8.56
CA ARG A 52 -4.66 4.73 7.68
C ARG A 52 -4.30 3.94 6.43
N TRP A 53 -4.68 2.67 6.33
CA TRP A 53 -4.36 1.87 5.16
C TRP A 53 -5.52 0.96 4.75
N ALA A 54 -5.54 0.58 3.47
CA ALA A 54 -6.46 -0.41 2.94
C ALA A 54 -5.78 -1.25 1.86
N VAL A 55 -6.17 -2.52 1.77
CA VAL A 55 -5.78 -3.41 0.67
C VAL A 55 -7.02 -3.90 -0.07
N THR A 56 -6.95 -3.85 -1.40
CA THR A 56 -8.03 -4.29 -2.30
C THR A 56 -7.43 -4.91 -3.55
N VAL A 57 -8.14 -5.86 -4.15
CA VAL A 57 -7.78 -6.43 -5.46
C VAL A 57 -8.74 -5.91 -6.50
N ARG A 58 -8.21 -5.47 -7.65
CA ARG A 58 -9.02 -5.00 -8.77
C ARG A 58 -8.35 -5.37 -10.09
N HIS A 59 -9.09 -6.06 -10.96
CA HIS A 59 -8.61 -6.46 -12.30
C HIS A 59 -7.26 -7.21 -12.27
N GLY A 60 -7.08 -8.13 -11.33
CA GLY A 60 -5.83 -8.91 -11.21
C GLY A 60 -4.65 -8.15 -10.57
N VAL A 61 -4.92 -6.99 -9.95
CA VAL A 61 -3.92 -6.14 -9.31
C VAL A 61 -4.29 -5.95 -7.85
N LEU A 62 -3.40 -6.38 -6.95
CA LEU A 62 -3.48 -6.08 -5.54
C LEU A 62 -2.93 -4.67 -5.31
N LEU A 63 -3.73 -3.84 -4.65
CA LEU A 63 -3.45 -2.45 -4.33
C LEU A 63 -3.47 -2.26 -2.81
N LEU A 64 -2.31 -2.02 -2.21
CA LEU A 64 -2.17 -1.54 -0.83
C LEU A 64 -1.97 -0.02 -0.86
N ARG A 65 -2.79 0.71 -0.12
CA ARG A 65 -2.75 2.19 -0.03
C ARG A 65 -2.63 2.62 1.42
N TYR A 66 -1.83 3.65 1.67
CA TYR A 66 -1.66 4.32 2.95
C TYR A 66 -1.93 5.81 2.81
N LEU A 67 -2.56 6.41 3.82
CA LEU A 67 -2.80 7.84 3.95
C LEU A 67 -2.60 8.26 5.42
N GLY A 68 -1.65 9.17 5.66
CA GLY A 68 -1.31 9.61 7.01
C GLY A 68 -0.33 10.79 7.05
N GLN A 69 0.36 10.95 8.18
CA GLN A 69 1.22 12.11 8.44
C GLN A 69 2.71 11.78 8.47
N GLU A 70 3.07 10.50 8.42
CA GLU A 70 4.39 10.06 8.82
C GLU A 70 5.00 9.12 7.77
N CYS A 71 6.12 9.54 7.19
CA CYS A 71 6.79 8.79 6.13
C CYS A 71 7.36 7.46 6.63
N ARG A 72 7.88 7.39 7.86
CA ARG A 72 8.43 6.15 8.42
C ARG A 72 7.33 5.11 8.63
N GLU A 73 6.12 5.50 9.01
CA GLU A 73 4.97 4.61 9.10
C GLU A 73 4.62 4.04 7.72
N ALA A 74 4.54 4.90 6.71
CA ALA A 74 4.29 4.47 5.34
C ALA A 74 5.35 3.48 4.85
N TRP A 75 6.63 3.76 5.12
CA TRP A 75 7.75 2.88 4.80
C TRP A 75 7.68 1.54 5.54
N ALA A 76 7.46 1.57 6.86
CA ALA A 76 7.35 0.37 7.67
C ALA A 76 6.19 -0.52 7.22
N LEU A 77 5.05 0.08 6.84
CA LEU A 77 3.91 -0.61 6.28
C LEU A 77 4.26 -1.27 4.94
N CYS A 78 4.86 -0.52 4.00
CA CYS A 78 5.28 -1.05 2.71
C CYS A 78 6.30 -2.19 2.86
N GLU A 79 7.22 -2.06 3.81
CA GLU A 79 8.23 -3.09 4.09
C GLU A 79 7.63 -4.36 4.69
N ALA A 80 6.73 -4.22 5.65
CA ALA A 80 6.00 -5.34 6.20
C ALA A 80 5.15 -6.04 5.13
N ALA A 81 4.45 -5.27 4.28
CA ALA A 81 3.67 -5.81 3.18
C ALA A 81 4.53 -6.56 2.17
N TRP A 82 5.70 -5.99 1.81
CA TRP A 82 6.65 -6.64 0.92
C TRP A 82 7.16 -7.97 1.46
N ARG A 83 7.43 -8.04 2.78
CA ARG A 83 7.83 -9.29 3.43
C ARG A 83 6.80 -10.41 3.28
N LEU A 84 5.52 -10.06 3.29
CA LEU A 84 4.41 -11.00 3.13
C LEU A 84 4.15 -11.37 1.66
N LEU A 85 4.25 -10.40 0.75
CA LEU A 85 3.93 -10.57 -0.67
C LEU A 85 5.03 -11.26 -1.46
N ARG A 86 6.29 -10.98 -1.16
CA ARG A 86 7.42 -11.46 -1.98
C ARG A 86 7.51 -13.00 -2.07
N PRO A 87 7.36 -13.77 -0.98
CA PRO A 87 7.31 -15.23 -1.08
C PRO A 87 6.15 -15.74 -1.92
N ARG A 88 4.99 -15.07 -1.88
CA ARG A 88 3.81 -15.41 -2.67
C ARG A 88 3.97 -15.09 -4.15
N LEU A 89 4.69 -14.02 -4.47
CA LEU A 89 4.94 -13.60 -5.86
C LEU A 89 6.03 -14.42 -6.55
N LEU A 90 7.07 -14.80 -5.81
CA LEU A 90 8.30 -15.32 -6.43
C LEU A 90 8.77 -16.65 -5.84
N GLY A 91 8.09 -17.21 -4.84
CA GLY A 91 8.54 -18.41 -4.13
C GLY A 91 9.87 -18.21 -3.38
N ARG A 92 10.26 -16.97 -3.07
CA ARG A 92 11.55 -16.62 -2.47
C ARG A 92 11.38 -15.82 -1.21
N GLU A 93 12.29 -16.05 -0.26
CA GLU A 93 12.34 -15.27 0.97
C GLU A 93 12.43 -13.77 0.67
N ALA A 94 11.77 -13.00 1.54
CA ALA A 94 11.77 -11.57 1.43
C ALA A 94 13.11 -10.95 1.83
N HIS A 95 13.59 -10.01 1.01
CA HIS A 95 14.69 -9.14 1.36
C HIS A 95 14.35 -7.70 0.97
N PRO A 96 14.92 -6.68 1.63
CA PRO A 96 14.66 -5.29 1.31
C PRO A 96 15.04 -4.95 -0.15
N PRO A 97 14.12 -4.39 -0.95
CA PRO A 97 14.42 -3.92 -2.31
C PRO A 97 15.57 -2.90 -2.29
N ARG A 98 16.50 -3.01 -3.26
CA ARG A 98 17.59 -2.03 -3.38
C ARG A 98 17.09 -0.59 -3.56
N ILE A 99 15.99 -0.41 -4.28
CA ILE A 99 15.36 0.89 -4.54
C ILE A 99 14.85 1.60 -3.28
N TRP A 100 14.79 0.91 -2.14
CA TRP A 100 14.38 1.51 -0.86
C TRP A 100 15.58 1.88 0.03
N ARG A 101 16.80 1.72 -0.47
CA ARG A 101 18.06 2.07 0.22
C ARG A 101 18.80 3.24 -0.42
N THR A 102 18.18 3.93 -1.38
CA THR A 102 18.66 5.15 -2.01
C THR A 102 17.90 6.34 -1.45
#